data_AF-A0A822ZEB7-F1
#
_entry.id   AF-A0A822ZEB7-F1
#
_cell.length_a   1.000
_cell.length_b   1.000
_cell.length_c   1.000
_cell.angle_alpha   90.00
_cell.angle_beta   90.00
_cell.angle_gamma   90.00
#
_symmetry.space_group_name_H-M   'P 1'
#
loop_
_entity.id
_entity.type
_entity.pdbx_description
1 polymer ?
#
loop_
_entity_poly.entity_id
_entity_poly.type
_entity_poly.pdbx_seq_one_letter_code
_entity_poly.pdbx_strand_id
1 'polypeptide(L)'
;MKNCYALPIDGEGNTRYLVRAWFMYGNYDALNEVPKFDVYLGVNLWATVEFDNATHIRIYEIIHAPPVGYNTIDVCLLNTRSGTPFISVLELRNWLVNYRYPDDEYDRIWWPNSYSAWEPLITSLTVDSRDNNGYIPPSLVMRTVVTPANGSSNLRFSWEWENPSTQFYVYLHFAETQQLQESQSRKFYVYVGPDKIYNDALTLNYLSTTTLYNLSPLSGRGFLFDITQAGDMNKVSRGVGVGKLNS
;
A
#
# COMPACT_ATOMS: atom_id res chain seq x y z
N MET A 1 36.82 4.73 10.47
CA MET A 1 36.27 5.52 9.35
C MET A 1 34.77 5.25 9.28
N LYS A 2 33.95 6.28 9.15
CA LYS A 2 32.48 6.19 9.12
C LYS A 2 32.01 6.72 7.76
N ASN A 3 31.28 5.91 7.00
CA ASN A 3 30.69 6.30 5.72
C ASN A 3 29.18 6.28 5.84
N CYS A 4 28.49 7.33 5.41
CA CYS A 4 27.05 7.47 5.58
C CYS A 4 26.34 7.70 4.26
N TYR A 5 25.16 7.10 4.13
CA TYR A 5 24.19 7.33 3.06
C TYR A 5 23.04 8.15 3.65
N ALA A 6 22.77 9.32 3.09
CA ALA A 6 21.61 10.13 3.44
C ALA A 6 20.46 9.77 2.49
N LEU A 7 19.44 9.09 3.01
CA LEU A 7 18.28 8.65 2.23
C LEU A 7 17.19 9.73 2.32
N PRO A 8 16.79 10.38 1.22
CA PRO A 8 15.79 11.43 1.26
C PRO A 8 14.42 10.87 1.66
N ILE A 9 13.70 11.62 2.50
CA ILE A 9 12.34 11.31 2.95
C ILE A 9 11.43 12.52 2.79
N ASP A 10 10.15 12.25 2.62
CA ASP A 10 9.12 13.28 2.70
C ASP A 10 8.96 13.65 4.18
N GLY A 11 9.40 14.86 4.55
CA GLY A 11 9.44 15.35 5.94
C GLY A 11 8.07 15.54 6.61
N GLU A 12 7.05 14.84 6.14
CA GLU A 12 5.73 14.80 6.72
C GLU A 12 5.77 14.03 8.04
N GLY A 13 5.46 14.75 9.12
CA GLY A 13 5.42 14.17 10.45
C GLY A 13 4.49 12.95 10.50
N ASN A 14 4.91 11.92 11.23
CA ASN A 14 4.21 10.64 11.44
C ASN A 14 4.40 9.57 10.36
N THR A 15 5.23 9.82 9.33
CA THR A 15 5.57 8.81 8.32
C THR A 15 6.58 7.80 8.87
N ARG A 16 6.36 6.51 8.62
CA ARG A 16 7.30 5.42 8.93
C ARG A 16 7.97 4.95 7.65
N TYR A 17 9.19 4.47 7.73
CA TYR A 17 9.94 3.95 6.59
C TYR A 17 10.48 2.57 6.91
N LEU A 18 10.33 1.62 5.98
CA LEU A 18 11.12 0.40 5.95
C LEU A 18 12.49 0.71 5.35
N VAL A 19 13.53 0.48 6.12
CA VAL A 19 14.93 0.53 5.67
C VAL A 19 15.46 -0.89 5.64
N ARG A 20 15.98 -1.32 4.49
CA ARG A 20 16.52 -2.67 4.30
C ARG A 20 17.91 -2.59 3.67
N ALA A 21 18.88 -3.27 4.28
CA ALA A 21 20.25 -3.34 3.81
C ALA A 21 20.65 -4.78 3.51
N TRP A 22 21.22 -5.01 2.32
CA TRP A 22 21.74 -6.31 1.89
C TRP A 22 23.24 -6.24 1.76
N PHE A 23 23.88 -7.32 2.20
CA PHE A 23 25.31 -7.48 2.14
C PHE A 23 25.67 -8.85 1.58
N MET A 24 26.44 -8.86 0.50
CA MET A 24 27.07 -10.04 -0.08
C MET A 24 28.53 -9.68 -0.38
N TYR A 25 29.48 -10.28 0.36
CA TYR A 25 30.89 -9.93 0.29
C TYR A 25 31.48 -10.25 -1.09
N GLY A 26 31.24 -11.46 -1.60
CA GLY A 26 31.64 -11.86 -2.95
C GLY A 26 33.15 -11.79 -3.21
N ASN A 27 33.99 -11.67 -2.16
CA ASN A 27 35.41 -11.41 -2.27
C ASN A 27 35.75 -10.17 -3.12
N TYR A 28 34.98 -9.09 -2.98
CA TYR A 28 35.09 -7.91 -3.85
C TYR A 28 36.47 -7.22 -3.82
N ASP A 29 37.22 -7.39 -2.73
CA ASP A 29 38.56 -6.80 -2.53
C ASP A 29 39.70 -7.78 -2.81
N ALA A 30 39.38 -9.01 -3.23
CA ALA A 30 40.33 -10.09 -3.51
C ALA A 30 41.20 -10.53 -2.31
N LEU A 31 40.84 -10.14 -1.07
CA LEU A 31 41.58 -10.54 0.13
C LEU A 31 41.17 -11.91 0.67
N ASN A 32 39.97 -12.37 0.31
CA ASN A 32 39.36 -13.61 0.78
C ASN A 32 39.21 -13.66 2.31
N GLU A 33 39.07 -12.50 2.94
CA GLU A 33 38.86 -12.31 4.37
C GLU A 33 37.53 -11.59 4.57
N VAL A 34 36.56 -12.27 5.18
CA VAL A 34 35.24 -11.68 5.40
C VAL A 34 35.32 -10.51 6.40
N PRO A 35 34.75 -9.34 6.07
CA PRO A 35 34.81 -8.20 6.98
C PRO A 35 33.76 -8.30 8.08
N LYS A 36 34.02 -7.62 9.20
CA LYS A 36 33.07 -7.37 10.28
C LYS A 36 32.99 -5.87 10.52
N PHE A 37 31.77 -5.35 10.63
CA PHE A 37 31.54 -3.92 10.81
C PHE A 37 30.15 -3.65 11.37
N ASP A 38 29.96 -2.44 11.90
CA ASP A 38 28.67 -2.02 12.46
C ASP A 38 27.90 -1.13 11.48
N VAL A 39 26.58 -1.24 11.53
CA VAL A 39 25.64 -0.41 10.78
C VAL A 39 24.84 0.39 11.79
N TYR A 40 24.78 1.69 11.58
CA TYR A 40 24.04 2.64 12.39
C TYR A 40 22.90 3.25 11.58
N LEU A 41 21.77 3.46 12.24
CA LEU A 41 20.68 4.28 11.74
C LEU A 41 20.69 5.59 12.55
N GLY A 42 21.14 6.67 11.92
CA GLY A 42 21.48 7.92 12.60
C GLY A 42 22.59 7.71 13.64
N VAL A 43 22.22 7.84 14.92
CA VAL A 43 23.12 7.64 16.08
C VAL A 43 22.96 6.27 16.74
N ASN A 44 21.94 5.50 16.37
CA ASN A 44 21.62 4.23 17.02
C ASN A 44 22.29 3.07 16.29
N LEU A 45 22.90 2.15 17.04
CA LEU A 45 23.40 0.89 16.48
C LEU A 45 22.20 0.10 15.96
N TRP A 46 22.20 -0.19 14.66
CA TRP A 46 21.16 -0.97 14.00
C TRP A 46 21.53 -2.45 13.96
N ALA A 47 22.75 -2.78 13.50
CA ALA A 47 23.22 -4.16 13.41
C ALA A 47 24.76 -4.25 13.39
N THR A 48 25.29 -5.42 13.76
CA THR A 48 26.68 -5.80 13.48
C THR A 48 26.67 -6.82 12.34
N VAL A 49 27.34 -6.51 11.24
CA VAL A 49 27.44 -7.39 10.06
C VAL A 49 28.63 -8.31 10.24
N GLU A 50 28.36 -9.61 10.17
CA GLU A 50 29.34 -10.68 10.29
C GLU A 50 28.97 -11.80 9.32
N PHE A 51 29.94 -12.29 8.55
CA PHE A 51 29.72 -13.33 7.53
C PHE A 51 30.45 -14.61 7.91
N ASP A 52 29.83 -15.76 7.59
CA ASP A 52 30.50 -17.06 7.76
C ASP A 52 31.43 -17.38 6.59
N ASN A 53 31.12 -16.86 5.39
CA ASN A 53 31.90 -17.04 4.17
C ASN A 53 31.55 -15.98 3.12
N ALA A 54 32.29 -15.96 2.00
CA ALA A 54 32.14 -14.95 0.96
C ALA A 54 30.83 -14.99 0.15
N THR A 55 30.13 -16.11 0.14
CA THR A 55 28.85 -16.25 -0.57
C THR A 55 27.64 -15.96 0.32
N HIS A 56 27.85 -15.80 1.62
CA HIS A 56 26.76 -15.61 2.56
C HIS A 56 26.12 -14.23 2.38
N ILE A 57 24.81 -14.21 2.16
CA ILE A 57 24.00 -13.00 2.12
C ILE A 57 23.53 -12.67 3.54
N ARG A 58 23.69 -11.42 3.96
CA ARG A 58 23.10 -10.86 5.19
C ARG A 58 22.08 -9.80 4.82
N ILE A 59 20.90 -9.88 5.43
CA ILE A 59 19.81 -8.94 5.23
C ILE A 59 19.41 -8.41 6.60
N TYR A 60 19.35 -7.08 6.73
CA TYR A 60 18.86 -6.41 7.92
C TYR A 60 17.73 -5.48 7.55
N GLU A 61 16.68 -5.46 8.37
CA GLU A 61 15.48 -4.65 8.18
C GLU A 61 15.16 -3.87 9.45
N ILE A 62 14.64 -2.65 9.30
CA ILE A 62 14.10 -1.86 10.39
C ILE A 62 12.97 -0.95 9.89
N ILE A 63 11.93 -0.81 10.71
CA ILE A 63 10.91 0.22 10.53
C ILE A 63 11.33 1.42 11.38
N HIS A 64 11.57 2.55 10.74
CA HIS A 64 12.01 3.78 11.39
C HIS A 64 10.98 4.89 11.23
N ALA A 65 10.67 5.56 12.34
CA ALA A 65 9.92 6.80 12.35
C ALA A 65 10.91 7.96 12.56
N PRO A 66 11.29 8.69 11.49
CA PRO A 66 12.17 9.84 11.62
C PRO A 66 11.51 10.93 12.48
N PRO A 67 12.29 11.67 13.29
CA PRO A 67 11.76 12.77 14.07
C PRO A 67 11.17 13.87 13.17
N VAL A 68 10.18 14.61 13.69
CA VAL A 68 9.56 15.72 12.96
C VAL A 68 10.63 16.76 12.58
N GLY A 69 10.61 17.18 11.32
CA GLY A 69 11.55 18.17 10.77
C GLY A 69 12.82 17.59 10.14
N TYR A 70 13.01 16.27 10.16
CA TYR A 70 14.08 15.61 9.41
C TYR A 70 13.63 15.35 7.96
N ASN A 71 14.54 15.56 7.01
CA ASN A 71 14.33 15.33 5.58
C ASN A 71 15.19 14.16 5.03
N THR A 72 16.02 13.54 5.87
CA THR A 72 16.78 12.34 5.52
C THR A 72 16.78 11.31 6.65
N ILE A 73 16.95 10.03 6.28
CA ILE A 73 17.35 8.95 7.16
C ILE A 73 18.80 8.59 6.83
N ASP A 74 19.69 8.71 7.82
CA ASP A 74 21.11 8.42 7.63
C ASP A 74 21.44 6.97 7.99
N VAL A 75 21.98 6.21 7.04
CA VAL A 75 22.49 4.86 7.25
C VAL A 75 24.02 4.90 7.18
N CYS A 76 24.68 4.56 8.27
CA CYS A 76 26.13 4.70 8.39
C CYS A 76 26.83 3.38 8.65
N LEU A 77 27.88 3.11 7.89
CA LEU A 77 28.78 1.97 8.08
C LEU A 77 29.99 2.40 8.89
N LEU A 78 30.25 1.72 10.00
CA LEU A 78 31.38 1.98 10.89
C LEU A 78 32.38 0.83 10.84
N ASN A 79 33.60 1.15 10.43
CA ASN A 79 34.70 0.17 10.41
C ASN A 79 35.15 -0.18 11.84
N THR A 80 35.04 -1.46 12.24
CA THR A 80 35.48 -2.00 13.55
C THR A 80 36.91 -2.54 13.53
N ARG A 81 37.69 -2.19 12.49
CA ARG A 81 39.07 -2.64 12.19
C ARG A 81 39.18 -4.09 11.73
N SER A 82 38.10 -4.65 11.19
CA SER A 82 38.05 -6.02 10.68
C SER A 82 37.61 -6.02 9.22
N GLY A 83 38.41 -5.38 8.35
CA GLY A 83 38.10 -5.24 6.92
C GLY A 83 37.35 -3.94 6.56
N THR A 84 37.03 -3.78 5.28
CA THR A 84 36.39 -2.56 4.76
C THR A 84 34.87 -2.71 4.75
N PRO A 85 34.09 -1.83 5.41
CA PRO A 85 32.65 -1.87 5.35
C PRO A 85 32.13 -1.61 3.94
N PHE A 86 31.11 -2.35 3.54
CA PHE A 86 30.46 -2.22 2.23
C PHE A 86 28.95 -2.39 2.38
N ILE A 87 28.19 -2.04 1.35
CA ILE A 87 26.77 -2.35 1.23
C ILE A 87 26.47 -2.73 -0.21
N SER A 88 25.75 -3.83 -0.43
CA SER A 88 25.42 -4.30 -1.78
C SER A 88 24.13 -3.66 -2.29
N VAL A 89 23.11 -3.59 -1.44
CA VAL A 89 21.83 -2.93 -1.73
C VAL A 89 21.35 -2.19 -0.49
N LEU A 90 20.88 -0.95 -0.68
CA LEU A 90 20.19 -0.18 0.34
C LEU A 90 18.82 0.26 -0.21
N GLU A 91 17.77 -0.20 0.45
CA GLU A 91 16.39 0.01 0.05
C GLU A 91 15.66 0.86 1.09
N LEU A 92 14.97 1.91 0.63
CA LEU A 92 14.09 2.74 1.42
C LEU A 92 12.67 2.66 0.85
N ARG A 93 11.70 2.30 1.68
CA ARG A 93 10.27 2.36 1.31
C ARG A 93 9.50 3.13 2.37
N ASN A 94 8.62 4.02 1.93
CA ASN A 94 7.63 4.60 2.83
C ASN A 94 6.65 3.49 3.27
N TRP A 95 6.59 3.24 4.58
CA TRP A 95 5.78 2.20 5.21
C TRP A 95 4.29 2.51 5.08
N LEU A 96 3.89 3.78 5.13
CA LEU A 96 2.48 4.19 5.02
C LEU A 96 1.93 4.16 3.59
N VAL A 97 2.77 3.88 2.60
CA VAL A 97 2.31 3.73 1.21
C VAL A 97 1.71 2.34 0.98
N ASN A 98 1.84 1.39 1.91
CA ASN A 98 1.21 0.08 1.79
C ASN A 98 0.70 -0.44 3.14
N TYR A 99 -0.61 -0.61 3.29
CA TYR A 99 -1.15 -1.40 4.39
C TYR A 99 -0.86 -2.89 4.11
N ARG A 100 -0.36 -3.61 5.13
CA ARG A 100 0.10 -5.01 5.11
C ARG A 100 0.00 -5.60 6.52
N TYR A 101 0.66 -6.72 6.81
CA TYR A 101 0.85 -7.19 8.17
C TYR A 101 1.43 -6.11 9.12
N PRO A 102 0.92 -5.94 10.37
CA PRO A 102 -0.13 -6.74 11.03
C PRO A 102 -1.56 -6.25 10.76
N ASP A 103 -1.75 -5.21 9.96
CA ASP A 103 -3.06 -4.60 9.70
C ASP A 103 -3.94 -5.46 8.77
N ASP A 104 -3.32 -6.31 7.93
CA ASP A 104 -3.99 -7.29 7.06
C ASP A 104 -3.61 -8.73 7.43
N GLU A 105 -4.61 -9.54 7.80
CA GLU A 105 -4.45 -10.97 8.15
C GLU A 105 -3.91 -11.82 7.00
N TYR A 106 -4.17 -11.39 5.75
CA TYR A 106 -3.70 -12.08 4.55
C TYR A 106 -2.41 -11.46 3.99
N ASP A 107 -1.81 -10.49 4.69
CA ASP A 107 -0.61 -9.75 4.28
C ASP A 107 -0.68 -9.20 2.83
N ARG A 108 -1.88 -8.82 2.37
CA ARG A 108 -2.05 -8.24 1.04
C ARG A 108 -1.51 -6.82 1.05
N ILE A 109 -1.06 -6.40 -0.12
CA ILE A 109 -0.50 -5.06 -0.34
C ILE A 109 -1.62 -4.13 -0.79
N TRP A 110 -1.86 -3.07 -0.04
CA TRP A 110 -2.86 -2.05 -0.38
C TRP A 110 -2.17 -0.75 -0.79
N TRP A 111 -2.17 -0.46 -2.09
CA TRP A 111 -1.65 0.79 -2.61
C TRP A 111 -2.72 1.89 -2.59
N PRO A 112 -2.41 3.09 -2.05
CA PRO A 112 -3.30 4.23 -2.14
C PRO A 112 -3.35 4.71 -3.59
N ASN A 113 -4.56 4.78 -4.15
CA ASN A 113 -4.80 5.43 -5.44
C ASN A 113 -5.30 6.85 -5.18
N SER A 114 -4.72 7.83 -5.89
CA SER A 114 -5.15 9.22 -5.84
C SER A 114 -5.44 9.71 -7.26
N TYR A 115 -6.67 10.20 -7.46
CA TYR A 115 -7.09 10.83 -8.70
C TYR A 115 -7.51 12.26 -8.37
N SER A 116 -7.11 13.23 -9.20
CA SER A 116 -7.44 14.64 -9.01
C SER A 116 -8.94 14.95 -8.99
N ALA A 117 -9.75 14.05 -9.58
CA ALA A 117 -11.20 14.13 -9.59
C ALA A 117 -11.85 13.53 -8.33
N TRP A 118 -11.08 13.05 -7.35
CA TRP A 118 -11.58 12.38 -6.15
C TRP A 118 -11.20 13.18 -4.90
N GLU A 119 -12.15 13.30 -3.97
CA GLU A 119 -11.96 13.90 -2.65
C GLU A 119 -11.99 12.79 -1.60
N PRO A 120 -10.92 12.59 -0.82
CA PRO A 120 -10.89 11.59 0.24
C PRO A 120 -11.71 12.04 1.45
N LEU A 121 -12.41 11.09 2.06
CA LEU A 121 -13.10 11.21 3.33
C LEU A 121 -12.58 10.12 4.26
N ILE A 122 -12.13 10.54 5.44
CA ILE A 122 -11.54 9.65 6.45
C ILE A 122 -12.43 9.66 7.68
N THR A 123 -12.81 8.48 8.16
CA THR A 123 -13.43 8.31 9.48
C THR A 123 -12.41 7.83 10.51
N SER A 124 -12.63 8.12 11.79
CA SER A 124 -11.88 7.52 12.91
C SER A 124 -12.50 6.23 13.43
N LEU A 125 -13.73 5.92 13.00
CA LEU A 125 -14.46 4.74 13.45
C LEU A 125 -13.99 3.48 12.70
N THR A 126 -14.08 2.34 13.38
CA THR A 126 -13.81 1.04 12.78
C THR A 126 -14.89 0.72 11.74
N VAL A 127 -14.45 0.25 10.57
CA VAL A 127 -15.33 -0.29 9.54
C VAL A 127 -15.21 -1.80 9.59
N ASP A 128 -16.33 -2.47 9.84
CA ASP A 128 -16.36 -3.92 9.94
C ASP A 128 -16.25 -4.56 8.55
N SER A 129 -15.36 -5.54 8.44
CA SER A 129 -15.14 -6.33 7.23
C SER A 129 -15.26 -7.83 7.46
N ARG A 130 -15.56 -8.27 8.69
CA ARG A 130 -15.65 -9.68 9.07
C ARG A 130 -17.06 -10.24 8.89
N ASP A 131 -18.07 -9.40 9.07
CA ASP A 131 -19.45 -9.80 8.85
C ASP A 131 -19.74 -9.98 7.35
N ASN A 132 -20.11 -11.20 6.94
CA ASN A 132 -20.52 -11.57 5.58
C ASN A 132 -19.47 -11.38 4.47
N ASN A 133 -18.19 -11.24 4.80
CA ASN A 133 -17.14 -10.97 3.80
C ASN A 133 -15.85 -11.76 4.09
N GLY A 134 -15.62 -12.86 3.37
CA GLY A 134 -14.42 -13.69 3.51
C GLY A 134 -13.11 -13.03 3.07
N TYR A 135 -13.17 -11.88 2.39
CA TYR A 135 -11.97 -11.13 1.98
C TYR A 135 -11.37 -10.34 3.14
N ILE A 136 -12.14 -9.94 4.15
CA ILE A 136 -11.66 -9.26 5.37
C ILE A 136 -10.60 -8.15 5.06
N PRO A 137 -10.89 -7.15 4.21
CA PRO A 137 -9.97 -6.03 4.01
C PRO A 137 -9.72 -5.29 5.35
N PRO A 138 -8.50 -4.77 5.60
CA PRO A 138 -8.18 -4.04 6.82
C PRO A 138 -9.11 -2.86 7.07
N SER A 139 -9.53 -2.65 8.32
CA SER A 139 -10.31 -1.44 8.67
C SER A 139 -9.56 -0.14 8.37
N LEU A 140 -8.22 -0.15 8.41
CA LEU A 140 -7.38 1.00 8.04
C LEU A 140 -7.49 1.37 6.56
N VAL A 141 -7.75 0.39 5.69
CA VAL A 141 -8.07 0.62 4.27
C VAL A 141 -9.50 1.13 4.15
N MET A 142 -10.44 0.43 4.80
CA MET A 142 -11.88 0.69 4.63
C MET A 142 -12.38 2.01 5.27
N ARG A 143 -11.64 2.59 6.22
CA ARG A 143 -11.96 3.91 6.82
C ARG A 143 -11.67 5.10 5.91
N THR A 144 -10.93 4.89 4.82
CA THR A 144 -10.61 5.91 3.82
C THR A 144 -11.45 5.64 2.58
N VAL A 145 -12.44 6.51 2.34
CA VAL A 145 -13.33 6.42 1.19
C VAL A 145 -13.17 7.66 0.32
N VAL A 146 -13.59 7.60 -0.94
CA VAL A 146 -13.50 8.72 -1.87
C VAL A 146 -14.87 9.14 -2.38
N THR A 147 -15.04 10.44 -2.59
CA THR A 147 -16.22 11.02 -3.24
C THR A 147 -15.80 11.76 -4.52
N PRO A 148 -16.67 11.92 -5.53
CA PRO A 148 -16.32 12.74 -6.67
C PRO A 148 -16.07 14.20 -6.26
N ALA A 149 -14.94 14.76 -6.70
CA ALA A 149 -14.61 16.15 -6.52
C ALA A 149 -15.49 17.05 -7.42
N ASN A 150 -15.60 18.33 -7.06
CA ASN A 150 -16.17 19.39 -7.92
C ASN A 150 -17.60 19.15 -8.46
N GLY A 151 -18.39 18.30 -7.80
CA GLY A 151 -19.79 18.06 -8.19
C GLY A 151 -19.99 17.07 -9.34
N SER A 152 -18.96 16.32 -9.73
CA SER A 152 -19.15 15.14 -10.60
C SER A 152 -20.11 14.13 -9.94
N SER A 153 -20.95 13.47 -10.74
CA SER A 153 -21.84 12.40 -10.24
C SER A 153 -21.17 11.03 -10.19
N ASN A 154 -20.03 10.87 -10.88
CA ASN A 154 -19.42 9.58 -11.14
C ASN A 154 -17.99 9.50 -10.62
N LEU A 155 -17.60 8.31 -10.15
CA LEU A 155 -16.21 7.96 -9.89
C LEU A 155 -15.73 7.08 -11.04
N ARG A 156 -14.77 7.57 -11.80
CA ARG A 156 -14.15 6.83 -12.90
C ARG A 156 -12.68 6.61 -12.64
N PHE A 157 -12.21 5.41 -12.94
CA PHE A 157 -10.80 5.07 -12.97
C PHE A 157 -10.53 4.02 -14.04
N SER A 158 -9.36 4.08 -14.64
CA SER A 158 -8.88 3.05 -15.56
C SER A 158 -7.83 2.18 -14.88
N TRP A 159 -7.81 0.91 -15.28
CA TRP A 159 -6.74 -0.02 -14.96
C TRP A 159 -6.24 -0.66 -16.24
N GLU A 160 -4.96 -0.49 -16.54
CA GLU A 160 -4.33 -0.97 -17.77
C GLU A 160 -3.23 -2.00 -17.45
N TRP A 161 -2.94 -2.90 -18.39
CA TRP A 161 -1.89 -3.91 -18.26
C TRP A 161 -1.28 -4.25 -19.62
N GLU A 162 -0.10 -4.87 -19.59
CA GLU A 162 0.71 -5.07 -20.80
C GLU A 162 0.13 -6.14 -21.74
N ASN A 163 -0.28 -7.30 -21.20
CA ASN A 163 -0.70 -8.43 -22.01
C ASN A 163 -2.23 -8.59 -22.07
N PRO A 164 -2.88 -8.34 -23.23
CA PRO A 164 -4.34 -8.31 -23.31
C PRO A 164 -5.03 -9.66 -23.08
N SER A 165 -4.31 -10.77 -23.18
CA SER A 165 -4.84 -12.11 -22.90
C SER A 165 -4.84 -12.45 -21.41
N THR A 166 -4.27 -11.59 -20.56
CA THR A 166 -4.30 -11.78 -19.10
C THR A 166 -5.73 -11.70 -18.60
N GLN A 167 -6.12 -12.69 -17.79
CA GLN A 167 -7.43 -12.78 -17.20
C GLN A 167 -7.41 -12.28 -15.75
N PHE A 168 -8.42 -11.53 -15.35
CA PHE A 168 -8.52 -10.94 -14.03
C PHE A 168 -9.85 -11.24 -13.35
N TYR A 169 -9.77 -11.63 -12.08
CA TYR A 169 -10.85 -11.45 -11.12
C TYR A 169 -10.58 -10.17 -10.33
N VAL A 170 -11.56 -9.28 -10.37
CA VAL A 170 -11.52 -7.96 -9.78
C VAL A 170 -12.41 -7.97 -8.56
N TYR A 171 -11.88 -7.46 -7.46
CA TYR A 171 -12.59 -7.29 -6.21
C TYR A 171 -12.64 -5.81 -5.89
N LEU A 172 -13.84 -5.29 -5.63
CA LEU A 172 -14.08 -3.90 -5.27
C LEU A 172 -14.71 -3.85 -3.88
N HIS A 173 -14.03 -3.22 -2.93
CA HIS A 173 -14.49 -3.11 -1.55
C HIS A 173 -15.04 -1.72 -1.26
N PHE A 174 -16.29 -1.65 -0.78
CA PHE A 174 -17.04 -0.44 -0.48
C PHE A 174 -17.43 -0.37 0.99
N ALA A 175 -17.60 0.84 1.53
CA ALA A 175 -18.16 1.09 2.86
C ALA A 175 -18.88 2.43 2.89
N GLU A 176 -19.95 2.53 3.70
CA GLU A 176 -20.58 3.81 4.05
C GLU A 176 -20.02 4.29 5.39
N THR A 177 -19.30 5.41 5.38
CA THR A 177 -18.65 6.00 6.56
C THR A 177 -19.39 7.20 7.13
N GLN A 178 -20.46 7.66 6.46
CA GLN A 178 -21.34 8.71 6.94
C GLN A 178 -22.68 8.13 7.39
N GLN A 179 -23.09 8.47 8.62
CA GLN A 179 -24.40 8.07 9.08
C GLN A 179 -25.47 8.92 8.38
N LEU A 180 -26.29 8.24 7.57
CA LEU A 180 -27.40 8.87 6.86
C LEU A 180 -28.62 9.02 7.78
N GLN A 181 -29.47 10.00 7.49
CA GLN A 181 -30.79 10.07 8.11
C GLN A 181 -31.65 8.89 7.63
N GLU A 182 -32.64 8.46 8.43
CA GLU A 182 -33.48 7.28 8.12
C GLU A 182 -34.19 7.36 6.75
N SER A 183 -34.47 8.57 6.26
CA SER A 183 -35.10 8.80 4.95
C SER A 183 -34.13 8.78 3.77
N GLN A 184 -32.81 8.79 4.03
CA GLN A 184 -31.77 8.88 3.02
C GLN A 184 -31.14 7.52 2.79
N SER A 185 -31.14 7.08 1.53
CA SER A 185 -30.35 5.93 1.10
C SER A 185 -29.54 6.30 -0.14
N ARG A 186 -28.28 5.88 -0.16
CA ARG A 186 -27.41 6.05 -1.33
C ARG A 186 -27.39 4.76 -2.12
N LYS A 187 -27.79 4.87 -3.39
CA LYS A 187 -27.79 3.76 -4.33
C LYS A 187 -26.87 4.05 -5.50
N PHE A 188 -26.20 3.02 -6.00
CA PHE A 188 -25.31 3.16 -7.15
C PHE A 188 -25.15 1.89 -7.96
N TYR A 189 -24.67 2.08 -9.19
CA TYR A 189 -24.28 1.02 -10.10
C TYR A 189 -22.77 1.03 -10.31
N VAL A 190 -22.21 -0.15 -10.58
CA VAL A 190 -20.80 -0.33 -10.92
C VAL A 190 -20.70 -0.95 -12.31
N TYR A 191 -19.95 -0.30 -13.18
CA TYR A 191 -19.74 -0.71 -14.56
C TYR A 191 -18.26 -1.01 -14.82
N VAL A 192 -18.03 -1.95 -15.74
CA VAL A 192 -16.74 -2.17 -16.39
C VAL A 192 -16.95 -2.04 -17.89
N GLY A 193 -16.38 -0.99 -18.48
CA GLY A 193 -16.70 -0.63 -19.85
C GLY A 193 -18.20 -0.34 -20.00
N PRO A 194 -18.91 -0.97 -20.96
CA PRO A 194 -20.35 -0.78 -21.15
C PRO A 194 -21.20 -1.63 -20.19
N ASP A 195 -20.62 -2.63 -19.54
CA ASP A 195 -21.36 -3.68 -18.83
C ASP A 195 -21.44 -3.42 -17.33
N LYS A 196 -22.58 -3.74 -16.72
CA LYS A 196 -22.73 -3.72 -15.26
C LYS A 196 -22.05 -4.95 -14.65
N ILE A 197 -21.27 -4.75 -13.58
CA ILE A 197 -20.77 -5.88 -12.77
C ILE A 197 -21.94 -6.58 -12.05
N TYR A 198 -22.94 -5.81 -11.63
CA TYR A 198 -24.14 -6.32 -10.96
C TYR A 198 -25.38 -5.60 -11.48
N ASN A 199 -26.48 -6.33 -11.68
CA ASN A 199 -27.68 -5.80 -12.33
C ASN A 199 -28.40 -4.76 -11.47
N ASP A 200 -28.51 -5.03 -10.17
CA ASP A 200 -29.23 -4.18 -9.22
C ASP A 200 -28.36 -3.05 -8.67
N ALA A 201 -29.04 -1.98 -8.23
CA ALA A 201 -28.37 -0.89 -7.53
C ALA A 201 -27.95 -1.32 -6.13
N LEU A 202 -26.73 -1.02 -5.74
CA LEU A 202 -26.18 -1.38 -4.45
C LEU A 202 -26.55 -0.37 -3.38
N THR A 203 -26.85 -0.88 -2.19
CA THR A 203 -27.01 -0.09 -0.96
C THR A 203 -25.97 -0.58 0.04
N LEU A 204 -25.28 0.34 0.71
CA LEU A 204 -24.24 0.03 1.68
C LEU A 204 -24.79 0.16 3.11
N ASN A 205 -24.28 -0.70 3.99
CA ASN A 205 -24.54 -0.59 5.42
C ASN A 205 -23.51 0.34 6.07
N TYR A 206 -23.95 1.14 7.04
CA TYR A 206 -23.08 2.04 7.78
C TYR A 206 -21.99 1.26 8.53
N LEU A 207 -20.73 1.68 8.38
CA LEU A 207 -19.53 1.06 8.96
C LEU A 207 -19.39 -0.44 8.69
N SER A 208 -19.88 -0.91 7.55
CA SER A 208 -19.78 -2.31 7.13
C SER A 208 -19.31 -2.41 5.68
N THR A 209 -18.46 -3.42 5.41
CA THR A 209 -17.81 -3.60 4.12
C THR A 209 -18.66 -4.47 3.20
N THR A 210 -18.94 -3.94 2.01
CA THR A 210 -19.51 -4.71 0.90
C THR A 210 -18.44 -4.97 -0.16
N THR A 211 -18.23 -6.23 -0.52
CA THR A 211 -17.31 -6.60 -1.61
C THR A 211 -18.08 -7.04 -2.83
N LEU A 212 -17.76 -6.47 -3.98
CA LEU A 212 -18.20 -6.94 -5.29
C LEU A 212 -17.08 -7.62 -6.03
N TYR A 213 -17.44 -8.59 -6.85
CA TYR A 213 -16.50 -9.27 -7.73
C TYR A 213 -17.21 -9.75 -9.01
N ASN A 214 -16.45 -9.92 -10.08
CA ASN A 214 -16.94 -10.55 -11.30
C ASN A 214 -16.93 -12.08 -11.16
N LEU A 215 -17.98 -12.74 -11.64
CA LEU A 215 -18.08 -14.21 -11.66
C LEU A 215 -17.26 -14.86 -12.77
N SER A 216 -17.08 -14.15 -13.88
CA SER A 216 -16.32 -14.60 -15.05
C SER A 216 -15.11 -13.70 -15.24
N PRO A 217 -13.92 -14.25 -15.56
CA PRO A 217 -12.70 -13.46 -15.66
C PRO A 217 -12.81 -12.40 -16.76
N LEU A 218 -12.31 -11.21 -16.46
CA LEU A 218 -12.24 -10.12 -17.42
C LEU A 218 -10.92 -10.20 -18.20
N SER A 219 -10.93 -9.84 -19.48
CA SER A 219 -9.75 -9.77 -20.35
C SER A 219 -9.90 -8.62 -21.35
N GLY A 220 -8.81 -8.04 -21.84
CA GLY A 220 -8.81 -6.83 -22.68
C GLY A 220 -7.50 -6.07 -22.61
N ARG A 221 -7.40 -4.86 -23.17
CA ARG A 221 -6.19 -3.99 -23.01
C ARG A 221 -6.22 -3.12 -21.75
N GLY A 222 -7.36 -3.05 -21.09
CA GLY A 222 -7.64 -2.17 -19.98
C GLY A 222 -9.09 -2.33 -19.55
N PHE A 223 -9.39 -2.00 -18.30
CA PHE A 223 -10.74 -1.90 -17.76
C PHE A 223 -11.00 -0.45 -17.38
N LEU A 224 -12.12 0.09 -17.86
CA LEU A 224 -12.65 1.37 -17.38
C LEU A 224 -13.74 1.07 -16.37
N PHE A 225 -13.50 1.42 -15.12
CA PHE A 225 -14.52 1.33 -14.08
C PHE A 225 -15.28 2.65 -14.00
N ASP A 226 -16.60 2.56 -14.00
CA ASP A 226 -17.48 3.70 -13.73
C ASP A 226 -18.43 3.32 -12.60
N ILE A 227 -18.35 4.09 -11.52
CA ILE A 227 -19.31 4.00 -10.44
C ILE A 227 -20.23 5.21 -10.59
N THR A 228 -21.52 4.94 -10.78
CA THR A 228 -22.53 5.94 -11.11
C THR A 228 -23.63 5.91 -10.07
N GLN A 229 -24.09 7.08 -9.63
CA GLN A 229 -25.20 7.19 -8.71
C GLN A 229 -26.52 6.71 -9.33
N ALA A 230 -27.37 6.05 -8.55
CA ALA A 230 -28.72 5.69 -8.97
C ALA A 230 -29.70 6.79 -8.53
N GLY A 231 -30.08 7.68 -9.47
CA GLY A 231 -31.05 8.77 -9.26
C GLY A 231 -30.45 10.08 -8.69
N ASP A 232 -31.29 11.12 -8.55
CA ASP A 232 -30.91 12.51 -8.18
C ASP A 232 -30.69 12.75 -6.66
N MET A 233 -29.93 11.91 -5.94
CA MET A 233 -29.77 12.10 -4.49
C MET A 233 -28.31 12.05 -4.00
N ASN A 234 -27.69 13.22 -3.82
CA ASN A 234 -26.50 13.55 -3.02
C ASN A 234 -25.29 12.56 -2.96
N LYS A 235 -24.12 13.12 -3.31
CA LYS A 235 -22.74 12.62 -3.28
C LYS A 235 -22.49 11.29 -2.53
N VAL A 236 -21.94 10.31 -3.24
CA VAL A 236 -21.63 8.96 -2.75
C VAL A 236 -20.20 8.91 -2.21
N SER A 237 -20.04 8.53 -0.93
CA SER A 237 -18.80 8.03 -0.34
C SER A 237 -18.54 6.61 -0.85
N ARG A 238 -17.41 6.38 -1.50
CA ARG A 238 -17.04 5.06 -2.03
C ARG A 238 -15.62 4.73 -1.64
N GLY A 239 -15.44 3.78 -0.73
CA GLY A 239 -14.18 3.05 -0.66
C GLY A 239 -14.05 2.27 -1.96
N VAL A 240 -12.87 2.30 -2.59
CA VAL A 240 -12.54 1.37 -3.66
C VAL A 240 -11.19 0.78 -3.30
N GLY A 241 -11.21 -0.36 -2.62
CA GLY A 241 -10.07 -1.26 -2.59
C GLY A 241 -10.10 -2.13 -3.83
N VAL A 242 -9.10 -2.02 -4.72
CA VAL A 242 -8.93 -2.93 -5.88
C VAL A 242 -7.87 -3.95 -5.51
N GLY A 243 -8.28 -5.20 -5.28
CA GLY A 243 -7.37 -6.32 -5.06
C GLY A 243 -7.05 -7.05 -6.35
N LYS A 244 -5.75 -7.30 -6.62
CA LYS A 244 -5.28 -8.21 -7.67
C LYS A 244 -4.95 -9.56 -7.03
N LEU A 245 -5.59 -10.63 -7.48
CA LEU A 245 -5.09 -11.99 -7.29
C LEU A 245 -4.30 -12.36 -8.55
N ASN A 246 -2.97 -12.43 -8.42
CA ASN A 246 -2.17 -13.15 -9.42
C ASN A 246 -2.41 -14.64 -9.20
N SER A 247 -2.98 -15.33 -10.19
CA SER A 247 -2.83 -16.78 -10.31
C SER A 247 -1.45 -17.12 -10.84
#